data_AF-A0A257LXD7-F1
#
_entry.id   AF-A0A257LXD7-F1
#
_cell.length_a   1.000
_cell.length_b   1.000
_cell.length_c   1.000
_cell.angle_alpha   90.00
_cell.angle_beta   90.00
_cell.angle_gamma   90.00
#
_symmetry.space_group_name_H-M   'P 1'
#
loop_
_entity.id
_entity.type
_entity.pdbx_description
1 polymer ?
#
loop_
_entity_poly.entity_id
_entity_poly.type
_entity_poly.pdbx_seq_one_letter_code
_entity_poly.pdbx_strand_id
1 'polypeptide(L)'
;MKRNQFLDFAKGLLILLVTIGHAIQFVVYQKGEGFWADPVFKAIYVFHMPLFMGISGYLAYSGIQRLRFLEFTLGKLKTYLVPVLAWAATYTLAKCLIEGWPGAYGLAEGLAGEFLGINLWFIWVLFGCLILTAAIKTIGRWFWMIYAVSSLAVLLLPEVGNLIVLKFMYPYF
;
A
#
# COMPACT_ATOMS: atom_id res chain seq x y z
N MET A 1 -19.20 -11.50 1.45
CA MET A 1 -19.62 -10.66 0.31
C MET A 1 -19.48 -11.50 -0.95
N LYS A 2 -20.44 -11.45 -1.89
CA LYS A 2 -20.26 -12.14 -3.18
C LYS A 2 -19.21 -11.39 -4.02
N ARG A 3 -18.44 -12.11 -4.83
CA ARG A 3 -17.42 -11.54 -5.72
C ARG A 3 -18.07 -10.53 -6.68
N ASN A 4 -17.46 -9.35 -6.82
CA ASN A 4 -17.94 -8.32 -7.73
C ASN A 4 -16.93 -8.14 -8.88
N GLN A 5 -17.34 -8.55 -10.09
CA GLN A 5 -16.49 -8.51 -11.28
C GLN A 5 -16.09 -7.08 -11.67
N PHE A 6 -16.94 -6.10 -11.45
CA PHE A 6 -16.63 -4.69 -11.74
C PHE A 6 -15.46 -4.20 -10.87
N LEU A 7 -15.48 -4.52 -9.57
CA LEU A 7 -14.39 -4.14 -8.66
C LEU A 7 -13.08 -4.86 -8.98
N ASP A 8 -13.16 -6.11 -9.43
CA ASP A 8 -11.98 -6.86 -9.87
C ASP A 8 -11.38 -6.26 -11.15
N PHE A 9 -12.23 -5.89 -12.12
CA PHE A 9 -11.79 -5.18 -13.33
C PHE A 9 -11.18 -3.82 -13.00
N ALA A 10 -11.84 -3.01 -12.15
CA ALA A 10 -11.35 -1.71 -11.73
C ALA A 10 -9.97 -1.82 -11.05
N LYS A 11 -9.78 -2.81 -10.16
CA LYS A 11 -8.46 -3.07 -9.55
C LYS A 11 -7.42 -3.45 -10.60
N GLY A 12 -7.76 -4.30 -11.57
CA GLY A 12 -6.86 -4.65 -12.67
C GLY A 12 -6.42 -3.43 -13.48
N LEU A 13 -7.37 -2.55 -13.83
CA LEU A 13 -7.09 -1.30 -14.52
C LEU A 13 -6.18 -0.38 -13.70
N LEU A 14 -6.43 -0.25 -12.39
CA LEU A 14 -5.60 0.56 -11.51
C LEU A 14 -4.17 0.03 -11.41
N ILE A 15 -3.98 -1.29 -11.33
CA ILE A 15 -2.65 -1.91 -11.33
C ILE A 15 -1.92 -1.62 -12.65
N LEU A 16 -2.64 -1.69 -13.79
CA LEU A 16 -2.06 -1.34 -15.09
C LEU A 16 -1.64 0.14 -15.14
N LEU A 17 -2.41 1.04 -14.55
CA LEU A 17 -2.05 2.45 -14.48
C LEU A 17 -0.80 2.69 -13.63
N VAL A 18 -0.63 1.95 -12.53
CA VAL A 18 0.60 1.97 -11.70
C VAL A 18 1.81 1.55 -12.55
N THR A 19 1.71 0.48 -13.33
CA THR A 19 2.84 0.02 -14.16
C THR A 19 3.19 1.03 -15.24
N ILE A 20 2.20 1.68 -15.86
CA ILE A 20 2.42 2.79 -16.81
C ILE A 20 3.11 3.96 -16.11
N GLY A 21 2.67 4.36 -14.92
CA GLY A 21 3.30 5.42 -14.13
C GLY A 21 4.78 5.11 -13.81
N HIS A 22 5.08 3.88 -13.42
CA HIS A 22 6.45 3.42 -13.21
C HIS A 22 7.27 3.35 -14.51
N ALA A 23 6.68 3.00 -15.64
CA ALA A 23 7.37 3.06 -16.93
C ALA A 23 7.76 4.50 -17.28
N ILE A 24 6.88 5.47 -17.05
CA ILE A 24 7.21 6.90 -17.22
C ILE A 24 8.37 7.29 -16.28
N GLN A 25 8.25 6.96 -14.99
CA GLN A 25 9.26 7.31 -13.98
C GLN A 25 10.64 6.70 -14.26
N PHE A 26 10.70 5.40 -14.54
CA PHE A 26 11.95 4.64 -14.60
C PHE A 26 12.53 4.52 -16.01
N VAL A 27 11.71 4.52 -17.05
CA VAL A 27 12.17 4.34 -18.45
C VAL A 27 12.28 5.68 -19.15
N VAL A 28 11.23 6.50 -19.13
CA VAL A 28 11.22 7.78 -19.86
C VAL A 28 12.09 8.82 -19.16
N TYR A 29 11.90 8.98 -17.85
CA TYR A 29 12.65 9.97 -17.07
C TYR A 29 13.86 9.39 -16.32
N GLN A 30 14.13 8.09 -16.42
CA GLN A 30 15.31 7.44 -15.84
C GLN A 30 15.54 7.75 -14.34
N LYS A 31 14.47 7.83 -13.55
CA LYS A 31 14.45 8.26 -12.13
C LYS A 31 14.76 9.75 -11.87
N GLY A 32 14.93 10.58 -12.90
CA GLY A 32 15.03 12.02 -12.75
C GLY A 32 13.70 12.66 -12.35
N GLU A 33 13.71 13.80 -11.66
CA GLU A 33 12.50 14.42 -11.09
C GLU A 33 11.52 15.00 -12.12
N GLY A 34 11.87 15.02 -13.41
CA GLY A 34 11.04 15.56 -14.48
C GLY A 34 9.68 14.89 -14.64
N PHE A 35 9.52 13.64 -14.19
CA PHE A 35 8.22 12.94 -14.25
C PHE A 35 7.14 13.64 -13.41
N TRP A 36 7.51 14.40 -12.38
CA TRP A 36 6.54 15.18 -11.59
C TRP A 36 5.88 16.27 -12.43
N ALA A 37 6.53 16.77 -13.48
CA ALA A 37 5.96 17.74 -14.39
C ALA A 37 5.08 17.11 -15.47
N ASP A 38 5.23 15.80 -15.72
CA ASP A 38 4.58 15.08 -16.81
C ASP A 38 3.05 15.04 -16.64
N PRO A 39 2.27 15.50 -17.63
CA PRO A 39 0.82 15.58 -17.52
C PRO A 39 0.16 14.21 -17.46
N VAL A 40 0.71 13.20 -18.13
CA VAL A 40 0.18 11.83 -18.11
C VAL A 40 0.46 11.20 -16.75
N PHE A 41 1.68 11.33 -16.23
CA PHE A 41 2.01 10.85 -14.90
C PHE A 41 1.11 11.48 -13.83
N LYS A 42 0.94 12.80 -13.85
CA LYS A 42 0.03 13.52 -12.95
C LYS A 42 -1.40 13.02 -13.07
N ALA A 43 -1.91 12.91 -14.29
CA ALA A 43 -3.27 12.45 -14.53
C ALA A 43 -3.48 11.06 -13.93
N ILE A 44 -2.54 10.13 -14.12
CA ILE A 44 -2.57 8.81 -13.50
C ILE A 44 -2.56 8.94 -11.97
N TYR A 45 -1.60 9.68 -11.41
CA TYR A 45 -1.34 9.73 -9.96
C TYR A 45 -2.50 10.32 -9.15
N VAL A 46 -3.21 11.32 -9.68
CA VAL A 46 -4.28 12.03 -8.98
C VAL A 46 -5.49 11.15 -8.66
N PHE A 47 -5.83 10.16 -9.50
CA PHE A 47 -7.01 9.32 -9.24
C PHE A 47 -6.68 7.87 -8.86
N HIS A 48 -5.61 7.28 -9.40
CA HIS A 48 -5.45 5.83 -9.23
C HIS A 48 -5.19 5.45 -7.76
N MET A 49 -4.35 6.22 -7.03
CA MET A 49 -4.06 5.96 -5.62
C MET A 49 -5.31 6.18 -4.74
N PRO A 50 -6.02 7.33 -4.80
CA PRO A 50 -7.27 7.52 -4.07
C PRO A 50 -8.32 6.44 -4.37
N LEU A 51 -8.52 6.10 -5.65
CA LEU A 51 -9.52 5.11 -6.04
C LEU A 51 -9.14 3.70 -5.56
N PHE A 52 -7.86 3.35 -5.61
CA PHE A 52 -7.37 2.07 -5.10
C PHE A 52 -7.59 1.97 -3.58
N MET A 53 -7.35 3.04 -2.84
CA MET A 53 -7.63 3.10 -1.41
C MET A 53 -9.12 2.97 -1.10
N GLY A 54 -9.98 3.70 -1.82
CA GLY A 54 -11.43 3.62 -1.63
C GLY A 54 -12.00 2.22 -1.94
N ILE A 55 -11.53 1.57 -3.01
CA ILE A 55 -11.92 0.18 -3.30
C ILE A 55 -11.42 -0.75 -2.19
N SER A 56 -10.21 -0.55 -1.69
CA SER A 56 -9.63 -1.39 -0.63
C SER A 56 -10.41 -1.25 0.68
N GLY A 57 -10.77 -0.03 1.08
CA GLY A 57 -11.60 0.26 2.24
C GLY A 57 -13.00 -0.33 2.12
N TYR A 58 -13.65 -0.16 0.97
CA TYR A 58 -14.94 -0.78 0.67
C TYR A 58 -14.91 -2.31 0.83
N LEU A 59 -13.89 -2.97 0.29
CA LEU A 59 -13.74 -4.43 0.41
C LEU A 59 -13.42 -4.88 1.83
N ALA A 60 -12.68 -4.07 2.58
CA ALA A 60 -12.32 -4.34 3.96
C ALA A 60 -13.47 -4.13 4.95
N TYR A 61 -14.39 -3.21 4.64
CA TYR A 61 -15.45 -2.75 5.53
C TYR A 61 -16.24 -3.90 6.16
N SER A 62 -16.70 -4.86 5.35
CA SER A 62 -17.49 -5.99 5.86
C SER A 62 -16.73 -6.85 6.88
N GLY A 63 -15.42 -6.99 6.74
CA GLY A 63 -14.57 -7.70 7.69
C GLY A 63 -14.35 -6.90 8.97
N ILE A 64 -14.11 -5.59 8.84
CA ILE A 64 -13.94 -4.67 9.98
C ILE A 64 -15.19 -4.67 10.88
N GLN A 65 -16.37 -4.68 10.26
CA GLN A 65 -17.63 -4.66 11.00
C GLN A 65 -17.88 -5.98 11.75
N ARG A 66 -17.63 -7.12 11.11
CA ARG A 66 -18.04 -8.44 11.62
C ARG A 66 -17.04 -9.10 12.56
N LEU A 67 -15.75 -8.87 12.37
CA LEU A 67 -14.70 -9.56 13.12
C LEU A 67 -14.21 -8.73 14.31
N ARG A 68 -13.61 -9.40 15.29
CA ARG A 68 -12.87 -8.75 16.37
C ARG A 68 -11.56 -8.16 15.82
N PHE A 69 -11.06 -7.10 16.45
CA PHE A 69 -9.86 -6.39 15.99
C PHE A 69 -8.66 -7.32 15.73
N LEU A 70 -8.30 -8.18 16.70
CA LEU A 70 -7.18 -9.10 16.57
C LEU A 70 -7.41 -10.15 15.47
N GLU A 71 -8.63 -10.69 15.38
CA GLU A 71 -8.99 -11.70 14.38
C GLU A 71 -8.92 -11.13 12.95
N PHE A 72 -9.47 -9.92 12.75
CA PHE A 72 -9.37 -9.21 11.49
C PHE A 72 -7.92 -8.91 11.11
N THR A 73 -7.15 -8.35 12.05
CA THR A 73 -5.77 -7.90 11.81
C THR A 73 -4.85 -9.06 11.50
N LEU A 74 -4.92 -10.16 12.26
CA LEU A 74 -4.12 -11.36 11.99
C LEU A 74 -4.49 -12.02 10.66
N GLY A 75 -5.77 -12.02 10.29
CA GLY A 75 -6.23 -12.51 8.98
C GLY A 75 -5.66 -11.71 7.81
N LYS A 76 -5.66 -10.36 7.92
CA LYS A 76 -5.08 -9.48 6.90
C LYS A 76 -3.56 -9.54 6.86
N LEU A 77 -2.91 -9.60 8.03
CA LEU A 77 -1.47 -9.76 8.12
C LEU A 77 -1.00 -11.01 7.38
N LYS A 78 -1.64 -12.17 7.61
CA LYS A 78 -1.32 -13.40 6.87
C LYS A 78 -1.50 -13.24 5.36
N THR A 79 -2.57 -12.56 4.94
CA THR A 79 -2.88 -12.33 3.52
C THR A 79 -1.83 -11.46 2.84
N TYR A 80 -1.28 -10.46 3.54
CA TYR A 80 -0.28 -9.54 2.99
C TYR A 80 1.16 -9.99 3.19
N LEU A 81 1.46 -10.76 4.24
CA LEU A 81 2.80 -11.33 4.43
C LEU A 81 3.17 -12.28 3.29
N VAL A 82 2.22 -13.06 2.78
CA VAL A 82 2.49 -14.00 1.66
C VAL A 82 3.07 -13.29 0.43
N PRO A 83 2.42 -12.27 -0.17
CA PRO A 83 2.98 -11.58 -1.33
C PRO A 83 4.25 -10.79 -1.01
N VAL A 84 4.39 -10.21 0.20
CA VAL A 84 5.61 -9.49 0.60
C VAL A 84 6.80 -10.43 0.71
N LEU A 85 6.65 -11.57 1.39
CA LEU A 85 7.71 -12.57 1.53
C LEU A 85 8.03 -13.23 0.20
N ALA A 86 7.00 -13.51 -0.63
CA ALA A 86 7.21 -14.02 -1.97
C ALA A 86 8.06 -13.04 -2.80
N TRP A 87 7.73 -11.74 -2.78
CA TRP A 87 8.52 -10.73 -3.49
C TRP A 87 9.95 -10.64 -2.96
N ALA A 88 10.13 -10.50 -1.64
CA ALA A 88 11.45 -10.40 -1.02
C ALA A 88 12.33 -11.61 -1.37
N ALA A 89 11.77 -12.82 -1.34
CA ALA A 89 12.46 -14.03 -1.75
C ALA A 89 12.81 -14.01 -3.24
N THR A 90 11.85 -13.71 -4.11
CA THR A 90 12.08 -13.68 -5.57
C THR A 90 13.14 -12.66 -5.97
N TYR A 91 13.09 -11.45 -5.42
CA TYR A 91 14.04 -10.39 -5.72
C TYR A 91 15.44 -10.75 -5.22
N THR A 92 15.56 -11.22 -3.97
CA THR A 92 16.85 -11.62 -3.40
C THR A 92 17.47 -12.79 -4.18
N LEU A 93 16.66 -13.78 -4.56
CA LEU A 93 17.12 -14.90 -5.39
C LEU A 93 17.58 -14.42 -6.77
N ALA A 94 16.82 -13.56 -7.43
CA ALA A 94 17.21 -12.99 -8.71
C ALA A 94 18.54 -12.22 -8.60
N LYS A 95 18.71 -11.42 -7.55
CA LYS A 95 19.96 -10.71 -7.26
C LYS A 95 21.13 -11.67 -7.06
N CYS A 96 20.95 -12.73 -6.27
CA CYS A 96 21.98 -13.76 -6.08
C CYS A 96 22.37 -14.48 -7.39
N LEU A 97 21.42 -14.69 -8.31
CA LEU A 97 21.69 -15.30 -9.61
C LEU A 97 22.50 -14.40 -10.54
N ILE A 98 22.30 -13.08 -10.45
CA ILE A 98 22.95 -12.09 -11.32
C ILE A 98 24.31 -11.65 -10.76
N GLU A 99 24.35 -11.33 -9.46
CA GLU A 99 25.52 -10.74 -8.78
C GLU A 99 26.38 -11.80 -8.05
N GLY A 100 25.90 -13.03 -7.95
CA GLY A 100 26.56 -14.11 -7.21
C GLY A 100 26.13 -14.22 -5.75
N TRP A 101 26.64 -15.25 -5.05
CA TRP A 101 26.25 -15.54 -3.67
C TRP A 101 26.86 -14.53 -2.68
N PRO A 102 26.05 -13.77 -1.92
CA PRO A 102 26.52 -12.72 -1.03
C PRO A 102 26.93 -13.23 0.37
N GLY A 103 26.89 -14.55 0.62
CA GLY A 103 27.03 -15.11 1.96
C GLY A 103 25.72 -15.09 2.78
N ALA A 104 25.70 -15.80 3.90
CA ALA A 104 24.52 -15.93 4.74
C ALA A 104 24.06 -14.58 5.33
N TYR A 105 24.99 -13.72 5.73
CA TYR A 105 24.69 -12.38 6.23
C TYR A 105 24.08 -11.50 5.14
N GLY A 106 24.71 -11.41 3.97
CA GLY A 106 24.20 -10.58 2.86
C GLY A 106 22.86 -11.08 2.32
N LEU A 107 22.60 -12.39 2.37
CA LEU A 107 21.29 -12.96 2.05
C LEU A 107 20.23 -12.50 3.06
N ALA A 108 20.52 -12.58 4.36
CA ALA A 108 19.61 -12.15 5.41
C ALA A 108 19.35 -10.65 5.35
N GLU A 109 20.38 -9.85 5.09
CA GLU A 109 20.29 -8.41 4.91
C GLU A 109 19.44 -8.05 3.68
N GLY A 110 19.63 -8.74 2.54
CA GLY A 110 18.82 -8.54 1.33
C GLY A 110 17.34 -8.87 1.56
N LEU A 111 17.05 -10.01 2.20
CA LEU A 111 15.67 -10.40 2.53
C LEU A 111 15.01 -9.40 3.48
N ALA A 112 15.71 -8.98 4.54
CA ALA A 112 15.22 -7.99 5.49
C ALA A 112 15.02 -6.62 4.82
N GLY A 113 15.95 -6.24 3.95
CA GLY A 113 15.93 -5.01 3.18
C GLY A 113 14.75 -4.92 2.23
N GLU A 114 14.40 -6.00 1.52
CA GLU A 114 13.20 -6.01 0.66
C GLU A 114 11.90 -6.14 1.47
N PHE A 115 11.91 -6.87 2.59
CA PHE A 115 10.74 -7.01 3.46
C PHE A 115 10.33 -5.68 4.10
N LEU A 116 11.31 -4.95 4.65
CA LEU A 116 11.13 -3.62 5.23
C LEU A 116 11.29 -2.49 4.21
N GLY A 117 11.53 -2.85 2.95
CA GLY A 117 12.00 -1.95 1.92
C GLY A 117 10.95 -0.95 1.47
N ILE A 118 11.45 0.18 0.96
CA ILE A 118 10.64 1.22 0.33
C ILE A 118 9.85 0.65 -0.86
N ASN A 119 10.36 -0.36 -1.58
CA ASN A 119 9.69 -0.90 -2.78
C ASN A 119 8.25 -1.38 -2.54
N LEU A 120 7.95 -1.85 -1.32
CA LEU A 120 6.62 -2.34 -0.94
C LEU A 120 5.88 -1.39 0.01
N TRP A 121 6.28 -0.12 0.06
CA TRP A 121 5.71 0.91 0.93
C TRP A 121 4.17 0.92 0.88
N PHE A 122 3.60 0.73 -0.32
CA PHE A 122 2.16 0.77 -0.55
C PHE A 122 1.41 -0.28 0.29
N ILE A 123 1.94 -1.51 0.37
CA ILE A 123 1.30 -2.60 1.12
C ILE A 123 1.30 -2.27 2.61
N TRP A 124 2.40 -1.71 3.11
CA TRP A 124 2.53 -1.32 4.51
C TRP A 124 1.62 -0.15 4.87
N VAL A 125 1.48 0.85 4.00
CA VAL A 125 0.55 1.97 4.23
C VAL A 125 -0.90 1.50 4.18
N LEU A 126 -1.26 0.65 3.21
CA LEU A 126 -2.59 0.03 3.14
C LEU A 126 -2.91 -0.76 4.41
N PHE A 127 -1.96 -1.58 4.88
CA PHE A 127 -2.10 -2.32 6.12
C PHE A 127 -2.24 -1.41 7.35
N GLY A 128 -1.49 -0.31 7.39
CA GLY A 128 -1.65 0.74 8.40
C GLY A 128 -3.05 1.35 8.40
N CYS A 129 -3.58 1.73 7.23
CA CYS A 129 -4.94 2.27 7.10
C CYS A 129 -6.01 1.28 7.60
N LEU A 130 -5.82 -0.01 7.29
CA LEU A 130 -6.68 -1.09 7.78
C LEU A 130 -6.67 -1.20 9.31
N ILE A 131 -5.48 -1.22 9.93
CA ILE A 131 -5.35 -1.30 11.39
C ILE A 131 -5.96 -0.07 12.05
N LEU A 132 -5.65 1.13 11.55
CA LEU A 132 -6.18 2.38 12.10
C LEU A 132 -7.71 2.39 12.05
N THR A 133 -8.30 2.04 10.91
CA THR A 133 -9.76 2.00 10.75
C THR A 133 -10.40 0.92 11.63
N ALA A 134 -9.78 -0.26 11.73
CA ALA A 134 -10.25 -1.33 12.60
C ALA A 134 -10.14 -0.96 14.09
N ALA A 135 -9.09 -0.24 14.48
CA ALA A 135 -8.90 0.26 15.84
C ALA A 135 -9.93 1.35 16.18
N ILE A 136 -10.17 2.30 15.28
CA ILE A 136 -11.19 3.34 15.49
C ILE A 136 -12.58 2.73 15.68
N LYS A 137 -12.89 1.66 14.93
CA LYS A 137 -14.15 0.91 15.08
C LYS A 137 -14.32 0.31 16.48
N THR A 138 -13.26 -0.02 17.22
CA THR A 138 -13.40 -0.57 18.58
C THR A 138 -13.88 0.46 19.60
N ILE A 139 -13.76 1.76 19.29
CA ILE A 139 -14.17 2.87 20.16
C ILE A 139 -15.71 3.03 20.22
N GLY A 140 -16.45 2.32 19.36
CA GLY A 140 -17.91 2.22 19.43
C GLY A 140 -18.61 3.37 18.71
N ARG A 141 -19.65 3.96 19.32
CA ARG A 141 -20.65 4.80 18.62
C ARG A 141 -20.09 5.99 17.84
N TRP A 142 -18.96 6.54 18.27
CA TRP A 142 -18.36 7.75 17.69
C TRP A 142 -17.33 7.47 16.60
N PHE A 143 -17.16 6.21 16.19
CA PHE A 143 -16.10 5.82 15.27
C PHE A 143 -16.09 6.61 13.95
N TRP A 144 -17.25 6.96 13.39
CA TRP A 144 -17.32 7.78 12.18
C TRP A 144 -16.76 9.20 12.38
N MET A 145 -17.03 9.82 13.53
CA MET A 145 -16.50 11.16 13.84
C MET A 145 -15.00 11.09 14.12
N ILE A 146 -14.56 10.06 14.84
CA ILE A 146 -13.13 9.84 15.12
C ILE A 146 -12.38 9.60 13.82
N TYR A 147 -12.95 8.81 12.90
CA TYR A 147 -12.40 8.59 11.56
C TYR A 147 -12.34 9.89 10.76
N ALA A 148 -13.39 10.71 10.75
CA ALA A 148 -13.38 12.00 10.05
C ALA A 148 -12.31 12.95 10.62
N VAL A 149 -12.21 13.05 11.94
CA VAL A 149 -11.22 13.88 12.63
C VAL A 149 -9.80 13.34 12.39
N SER A 150 -9.58 12.03 12.45
CA SER A 150 -8.26 11.45 12.18
C SER A 150 -7.84 11.65 10.73
N SER A 151 -8.76 11.52 9.78
CA SER A 151 -8.49 11.79 8.36
C SER A 151 -8.08 13.25 8.12
N LEU A 152 -8.71 14.21 8.80
CA LEU A 152 -8.30 15.62 8.75
C LEU A 152 -6.98 15.87 9.49
N ALA A 153 -6.80 15.25 10.66
CA ALA A 153 -5.59 15.42 11.48
C ALA A 153 -4.33 14.90 10.76
N VAL A 154 -4.45 13.82 9.98
CA VAL A 154 -3.33 13.29 9.19
C VAL A 154 -2.80 14.33 8.20
N LEU A 155 -3.66 15.19 7.63
CA LEU A 155 -3.23 16.27 6.73
C LEU A 155 -2.30 17.28 7.41
N LEU A 156 -2.46 17.47 8.72
CA LEU A 156 -1.67 18.39 9.54
C LEU A 156 -0.34 17.79 10.03
N LEU A 157 -0.09 16.49 9.81
CA LEU A 157 1.15 15.86 10.25
C LEU A 157 2.37 16.49 9.55
N PRO A 158 3.52 16.59 10.22
CA PRO A 158 4.73 17.07 9.57
C PRO A 158 5.18 16.09 8.48
N GLU A 159 5.79 16.63 7.43
CA GLU A 159 6.25 15.87 6.26
C GLU A 159 7.58 15.16 6.56
N VAL A 160 7.52 14.12 7.40
CA VAL A 160 8.70 13.36 7.85
C VAL A 160 8.61 11.90 7.40
N GLY A 161 9.55 11.49 6.55
CA GLY A 161 9.68 10.11 6.08
C GLY A 161 8.41 9.57 5.37
N ASN A 162 8.14 8.28 5.53
CA ASN A 162 7.02 7.60 4.86
C ASN A 162 5.63 7.96 5.43
N LEU A 163 5.57 8.69 6.55
CA LEU A 163 4.31 9.15 7.13
C LEU A 163 3.59 10.17 6.22
N ILE A 164 4.34 10.86 5.35
CA ILE A 164 3.76 11.76 4.35
C ILE A 164 2.77 11.03 3.45
N VAL A 165 3.00 9.74 3.18
CA VAL A 165 2.18 9.00 2.22
C VAL A 165 0.82 8.61 2.82
N LEU A 166 0.71 8.53 4.15
CA LEU A 166 -0.59 8.36 4.82
C LEU A 166 -1.54 9.51 4.51
N LYS A 167 -1.04 10.73 4.31
CA LYS A 167 -1.87 11.91 3.94
C LYS A 167 -2.65 11.71 2.65
N PHE A 168 -2.04 11.03 1.69
CA PHE A 168 -2.61 10.83 0.36
C PHE A 168 -3.44 9.55 0.25
N MET A 169 -3.51 8.75 1.32
CA MET A 169 -4.14 7.43 1.28
C MET A 169 -5.23 7.24 2.32
N TYR A 170 -4.93 7.56 3.58
CA TYR A 170 -5.83 7.29 4.69
C TYR A 170 -7.19 8.00 4.58
N PRO A 171 -7.28 9.29 4.16
CA PRO A 171 -8.57 9.95 3.98
C PRO A 171 -9.48 9.32 2.91
N TYR A 172 -8.91 8.53 2.00
CA TYR A 172 -9.63 7.88 0.91
C TYR A 172 -9.97 6.42 1.20
N PHE A 173 -9.57 5.87 2.36
CA PHE A 173 -9.74 4.46 2.73
C PHE A 173 -11.03 4.21 3.51
#